data_AF-A0A0C2E569-F1
#
_entry.id   AF-A0A0C2E569-F1
#
_cell.length_a   1.000
_cell.length_b   1.000
_cell.length_c   1.000
_cell.angle_alpha   90.00
_cell.angle_beta   90.00
_cell.angle_gamma   90.00
#
_symmetry.space_group_name_H-M   'P 1'
#
loop_
_entity.id
_entity.type
_entity.pdbx_description
1 polymer ?
#
loop_
_entity_poly.entity_id
_entity_poly.type
_entity_poly.pdbx_seq_one_letter_code
_entity_poly.pdbx_strand_id
1 'polypeptide(L)' 'MAEQSKKLVHRRFPLIIRVLLFIYIAIIVFFGGLMIGYGILDNPMEVFRIETWEHIINMTKE' A
#
# COMPACT_ATOMS: atom_id res chain seq x y z
N MET A 1 11.84 -5.78 -51.72
CA MET A 1 12.15 -6.19 -50.33
C MET A 1 11.23 -5.37 -49.44
N ALA A 2 10.12 -5.94 -48.97
CA ALA A 2 9.08 -5.18 -48.28
C ALA A 2 9.49 -4.90 -46.83
N GLU A 3 9.69 -3.62 -46.51
CA GLU A 3 9.88 -3.12 -45.16
C GLU A 3 8.71 -3.52 -44.26
N GLN A 4 8.98 -4.46 -43.34
CA GLN A 4 8.09 -4.81 -42.25
C GLN A 4 8.15 -3.69 -41.20
N SER A 5 7.44 -2.59 -41.44
CA SER A 5 7.21 -1.57 -40.43
C SER A 5 6.28 -2.15 -39.35
N LYS A 6 6.89 -2.78 -38.34
CA LYS A 6 6.20 -3.22 -37.12
C LYS A 6 5.50 -2.00 -36.55
N LYS A 7 4.17 -1.92 -36.72
CA LYS A 7 3.32 -1.02 -35.94
C LYS A 7 3.63 -1.27 -34.47
N LEU A 8 4.41 -0.39 -33.87
CA LEU A 8 4.61 -0.33 -32.43
C LEU A 8 3.25 0.04 -31.85
N VAL A 9 2.44 -0.99 -31.55
CA VAL A 9 1.21 -0.83 -30.79
C VAL A 9 1.63 -0.37 -29.40
N HIS A 10 1.69 0.94 -29.24
CA HIS A 10 1.99 1.57 -27.97
C HIS A 10 0.78 1.33 -27.05
N ARG A 11 0.81 0.23 -26.29
CA ARG A 11 -0.17 -0.04 -25.22
C ARG A 11 0.00 1.06 -24.17
N ARG A 12 -0.73 2.16 -24.34
CA ARG A 12 -0.71 3.38 -23.50
C ARG A 12 -1.08 3.10 -22.04
N PHE A 13 -1.72 1.97 -21.76
CA PHE A 13 -2.12 1.58 -20.41
C PHE A 13 -1.41 0.29 -20.02
N PRO A 14 -0.14 0.36 -19.57
CA PRO A 14 0.53 -0.81 -19.02
C PRO A 14 -0.22 -1.25 -17.76
N LEU A 15 -0.64 -2.52 -17.76
CA LEU A 15 -1.34 -3.16 -16.64
C LEU A 15 -0.55 -3.02 -15.32
N ILE A 16 0.78 -2.98 -15.41
CA ILE A 16 1.71 -2.78 -14.30
C ILE A 16 1.48 -1.45 -13.57
N ILE A 17 1.27 -0.34 -14.29
CA ILE A 17 1.03 0.97 -13.66
C ILE A 17 -0.30 0.96 -12.91
N ARG A 18 -1.32 0.31 -13.47
CA ARG A 18 -2.63 0.18 -12.81
C ARG A 18 -2.54 -0.62 -11.51
N VAL A 19 -1.79 -1.72 -11.52
CA VAL A 19 -1.55 -2.54 -10.33
C VAL A 19 -0.73 -1.77 -9.27
N LEU A 20 0.32 -1.07 -9.68
CA LEU A 20 1.11 -0.23 -8.77
C LEU A 20 0.25 0.86 -8.10
N LEU A 21 -0.62 1.52 -8.87
CA LEU A 21 -1.53 2.53 -8.34
C LEU A 21 -2.55 1.93 -7.36
N PHE A 22 -3.07 0.74 -7.65
CA PHE A 22 -3.96 0.03 -6.74
C PHE A 22 -3.27 -0.34 -5.43
N ILE A 23 -2.04 -0.87 -5.49
CA ILE A 23 -1.23 -1.20 -4.32
C ILE A 23 -0.95 0.07 -3.50
N TYR A 24 -0.60 1.18 -4.17
CA TYR A 24 -0.37 2.45 -3.49
C TYR A 24 -1.58 2.94 -2.71
N ILE A 25 -2.78 2.91 -3.31
CA ILE A 25 -4.02 3.27 -2.63
C ILE A 25 -4.31 2.31 -1.48
N ALA A 26 -4.11 1.00 -1.67
CA ALA A 26 -4.32 0.00 -0.63
C ALA A 26 -3.43 0.26 0.60
N ILE A 27 -2.17 0.64 0.38
CA ILE A 27 -1.23 1.00 1.46
C ILE A 27 -1.74 2.22 2.23
N ILE A 28 -2.19 3.27 1.53
CA ILE A 28 -2.73 4.48 2.17
C ILE A 28 -3.96 4.14 3.02
N VAL A 29 -4.90 3.37 2.48
CA VAL A 29 -6.12 2.97 3.20
C VAL A 29 -5.78 2.06 4.37
N PHE A 30 -4.80 1.17 4.24
CA PHE A 30 -4.35 0.30 5.33
C PHE A 30 -3.77 1.12 6.49
N PHE A 31 -2.82 2.02 6.22
CA PHE A 31 -2.27 2.89 7.26
C PHE A 31 -3.32 3.86 7.81
N GLY A 32 -4.18 4.43 6.97
CA GLY A 32 -5.30 5.25 7.43
C GLY A 32 -6.26 4.49 8.34
N GLY A 33 -6.59 3.24 8.00
CA GLY A 33 -7.41 2.35 8.81
C GLY A 33 -6.74 1.99 10.13
N LEU A 34 -5.43 1.71 10.12
CA LEU A 34 -4.64 1.49 11.34
C LEU A 34 -4.61 2.74 12.23
N MET A 35 -4.41 3.93 11.66
CA MET A 35 -4.44 5.19 12.40
C MET A 35 -5.83 5.46 12.98
N ILE A 36 -6.91 5.17 12.25
CA ILE A 36 -8.28 5.30 12.76
C ILE A 36 -8.53 4.28 13.88
N GLY A 37 -8.15 3.02 13.68
CA GLY A 37 -8.36 1.94 14.64
C GLY A 37 -7.58 2.15 15.94
N TYR A 38 -6.30 2.51 15.84
CA TYR A 38 -5.45 2.78 17.00
C TYR A 38 -5.71 4.16 17.60
N GLY A 39 -6.04 5.16 16.79
CA GLY A 39 -6.39 6.51 17.25
C GLY A 39 -7.71 6.60 18.01
N ILE A 40 -8.54 5.54 17.98
CA ILE A 40 -9.68 5.40 18.91
C ILE A 40 -9.19 4.95 20.29
N LEU A 41 -8.09 4.19 20.35
CA LEU A 41 -7.54 3.61 21.58
C LEU A 41 -6.62 4.60 22.31
N ASP A 42 -5.76 5.28 21.56
CA ASP A 42 -4.85 6.31 22.06
C ASP A 42 -4.52 7.34 20.95
N ASN A 43 -3.24 7.59 20.66
CA ASN A 43 -2.82 8.57 19.67
C ASN A 43 -2.65 7.93 18.27
N PRO A 44 -3.30 8.44 17.21
CA PRO A 44 -3.23 7.84 15.87
C PRO A 44 -1.81 7.84 15.26
N MET A 45 -0.91 8.70 15.73
CA MET A 45 0.49 8.72 15.29
C MET A 45 1.34 7.59 15.88
N GLU A 46 0.91 6.97 16.99
CA GLU A 46 1.67 5.90 17.63
C GLU A 46 1.69 4.62 16.79
N VAL A 47 0.77 4.45 15.84
CA VAL A 47 0.78 3.28 14.94
C VAL A 47 2.07 3.18 14.10
N PHE A 48 2.80 4.29 13.95
CA PHE A 48 4.10 4.35 13.28
C PHE A 48 5.29 4.11 14.22
N ARG A 49 5.07 4.04 15.54
CA ARG A 49 6.12 3.73 16.53
C ARG A 49 6.27 2.23 16.68
N ILE A 50 7.51 1.74 16.70
CA ILE A 50 7.82 0.33 16.97
C ILE A 50 7.32 -0.11 18.35
N GLU A 51 7.39 0.79 19.35
CA GLU A 51 7.00 0.54 20.75
C GLU A 51 5.55 0.05 20.86
N THR A 52 4.64 0.60 20.05
CA THR A 52 3.23 0.20 19.99
C THR A 52 3.04 -1.23 19.49
N TRP A 53 3.80 -1.62 18.48
CA TRP A 53 3.76 -3.00 17.95
C TRP A 53 4.33 -3.99 18.96
N GLU A 54 5.40 -3.61 19.66
CA GLU A 54 5.97 -4.41 20.75
C GLU A 54 4.95 -4.60 21.87
N HIS A 55 4.22 -3.55 22.25
CA HIS A 55 3.14 -3.62 23.25
C HIS A 55 2.00 -4.56 22.81
N ILE A 56 1.50 -4.42 21.57
CA ILE A 56 0.43 -5.27 21.02
C ILE A 56 0.85 -6.75 20.97
N ILE A 57 2.07 -7.02 20.48
CA ILE A 57 2.59 -8.39 20.37
C ILE A 57 2.81 -8.98 21.76
N ASN A 58 3.32 -8.19 22.71
CA ASN A 58 3.52 -8.64 24.08
C ASN A 58 2.18 -8.94 24.77
N MET A 59 1.16 -8.10 24.56
CA MET A 59 -0.19 -8.29 25.10
C MET A 59 -0.89 -9.54 24.54
N THR A 60 -0.56 -9.98 23.31
CA THR A 60 -1.12 -11.21 22.72
C THR A 60 -0.37 -12.48 23.18
N LYS A 61 0.80 -12.33 23.80
CA LYS A 61 1.68 -13.44 24.18
C LYS A 61 1.37 -14.04 25.56
N GLU A 62 0.53 -13.38 26.35
CA GLU A 62 -0.06 -13.89 27.61
C GLU A 62 -1.34 -14.70 27.34
#